data_AF-A0A378W4D0-F1
#
_entry.id   AF-A0A378W4D0-F1
#
_cell.length_a   1.000
_cell.length_b   1.000
_cell.length_c   1.000
_cell.angle_alpha   90.00
_cell.angle_beta   90.00
_cell.angle_gamma   90.00
#
_symmetry.space_group_name_H-M   'P 1'
#
loop_
_entity.id
_entity.type
_entity.pdbx_description
1 polymer ?
#
loop_
_entity_poly.entity_id
_entity_poly.type
_entity_poly.pdbx_seq_one_letter_code
_entity_poly.pdbx_strand_id
1 'polypeptide(L)'
;MRELIVKLNTIDGSAAEALRVIEHFDTLVDQRCSALAMLRAAALLADCPVGLDDPERGLRVGVDAAGRTMTVLDAGTASRQVERFEDITVWLDREGPAWPLDHLVLERFARSLHAVKKSRDTNPAVGAMRIACDPDASPADRDNALRRLGLGSTITVVASHLADAQRMPRGLVIDEQQIHLFPEALTDKMIPVDLAAGIHTCAGAEVHREWQYAVTALRIAVDVTTGKPTHVRYDELGSTATIVDNIDADTAARSPDVRRVIELQSERPWVIPTLEALLGHSSIRETARLQNLHHSTMRQRISWLERQLGYPLLSSSGCARISSTLTLWRIMTAAQRPHPEVPAMAANCR
;
A
#
# COMPACT_ATOMS: atom_id res chain seq x y z
N MET A 1 -49.95 -3.65 -35.20
CA MET A 1 -49.50 -4.34 -33.97
C MET A 1 -48.14 -5.05 -34.11
N ARG A 2 -47.79 -5.66 -35.26
CA ARG A 2 -46.44 -6.24 -35.46
C ARG A 2 -45.30 -5.22 -35.57
N GLU A 3 -45.57 -4.00 -36.06
CA GLU A 3 -44.55 -2.93 -36.18
C GLU A 3 -44.15 -2.29 -34.84
N LEU A 4 -45.01 -2.34 -33.81
CA LEU A 4 -44.69 -1.83 -32.47
C LEU A 4 -43.81 -2.81 -31.67
N ILE A 5 -43.96 -4.12 -31.91
CA ILE A 5 -43.15 -5.16 -31.24
C ILE A 5 -41.73 -5.21 -31.84
N VAL A 6 -41.58 -4.91 -33.14
CA VAL A 6 -40.26 -4.77 -33.77
C VAL A 6 -39.53 -3.52 -33.28
N LYS A 7 -40.25 -2.40 -33.05
CA LYS A 7 -39.66 -1.19 -32.45
C LYS A 7 -39.28 -1.37 -30.98
N LEU A 8 -40.04 -2.11 -30.18
CA LEU A 8 -39.66 -2.40 -28.79
C LEU A 8 -38.43 -3.30 -28.68
N ASN A 9 -38.29 -4.35 -29.51
CA ASN A 9 -37.11 -5.22 -29.47
C ASN A 9 -35.80 -4.50 -29.86
N THR A 10 -35.87 -3.48 -30.72
CA THR A 10 -34.70 -2.62 -31.03
C THR A 10 -34.39 -1.60 -29.93
N ILE A 11 -35.41 -1.17 -29.17
CA ILE A 11 -35.25 -0.22 -28.05
C ILE A 11 -34.74 -0.94 -26.79
N ASP A 12 -35.20 -2.17 -26.54
CA ASP A 12 -34.74 -2.97 -25.40
C ASP A 12 -33.27 -3.37 -25.54
N GLY A 13 -32.78 -3.62 -26.77
CA GLY A 13 -31.36 -3.85 -27.03
C GLY A 13 -30.50 -2.63 -26.74
N SER A 14 -30.87 -1.46 -27.29
CA SER A 14 -30.10 -0.22 -27.12
C SER A 14 -30.15 0.33 -25.69
N ALA A 15 -31.31 0.23 -25.02
CA ALA A 15 -31.45 0.66 -23.63
C ALA A 15 -30.71 -0.28 -22.66
N ALA A 16 -30.74 -1.61 -22.90
CA ALA A 16 -29.98 -2.56 -22.11
C ALA A 16 -28.47 -2.37 -22.31
N GLU A 17 -28.00 -2.09 -23.53
CA GLU A 17 -26.59 -1.77 -23.81
C GLU A 17 -26.16 -0.47 -23.12
N ALA A 18 -27.00 0.57 -23.16
CA ALA A 18 -26.73 1.81 -22.44
C ALA A 18 -26.59 1.58 -20.92
N LEU A 19 -27.47 0.76 -20.32
CA LEU A 19 -27.40 0.45 -18.90
C LEU A 19 -26.11 -0.33 -18.54
N ARG A 20 -25.67 -1.25 -19.40
CA ARG A 20 -24.39 -1.97 -19.21
C ARG A 20 -23.18 -1.04 -19.26
N VAL A 21 -23.18 -0.04 -20.15
CA VAL A 21 -22.12 0.97 -20.19
C VAL A 21 -22.07 1.75 -18.87
N ILE A 22 -23.23 2.16 -18.35
CA ILE A 22 -23.33 2.86 -17.06
C ILE A 22 -22.80 1.97 -15.93
N GLU A 23 -23.32 0.74 -15.81
CA GLU A 23 -22.91 -0.23 -14.78
C GLU A 23 -21.41 -0.54 -14.84
N HIS A 24 -20.84 -0.62 -16.05
CA HIS A 24 -19.40 -0.84 -16.24
C HIS A 24 -18.58 0.32 -15.67
N PHE A 25 -18.94 1.56 -15.98
CA PHE A 25 -18.22 2.73 -15.46
C PHE A 25 -18.44 2.96 -13.97
N ASP A 26 -19.62 2.64 -13.43
CA ASP A 26 -19.90 2.66 -11.99
C ASP A 26 -19.02 1.63 -11.27
N THR A 27 -18.91 0.41 -11.81
CA THR A 27 -18.00 -0.64 -11.29
C THR A 27 -16.55 -0.18 -11.25
N LEU A 28 -16.06 0.49 -12.30
CA LEU A 28 -14.70 1.04 -12.35
C LEU A 28 -14.46 2.14 -11.30
N VAL A 29 -15.48 2.94 -11.00
CA VAL A 29 -15.42 3.97 -9.95
C VAL A 29 -15.41 3.33 -8.56
N ASP A 30 -16.25 2.32 -8.33
CA ASP A 30 -16.34 1.58 -7.07
C ASP A 30 -15.05 0.80 -6.77
N GLN A 31 -14.46 0.17 -7.79
CA GLN A 31 -13.16 -0.51 -7.70
C GLN A 31 -11.96 0.45 -7.67
N ARG A 32 -12.18 1.77 -7.73
CA ARG A 32 -11.14 2.81 -7.70
C ARG A 32 -10.06 2.61 -8.77
N CYS A 33 -10.46 2.17 -9.96
CA CYS A 33 -9.56 1.92 -11.07
C CYS A 33 -8.79 3.20 -11.48
N SER A 34 -7.58 3.01 -12.02
CA SER A 34 -6.75 4.13 -12.49
C SER A 34 -7.36 4.80 -13.73
N ALA A 35 -7.00 6.06 -13.98
CA ALA A 35 -7.43 6.80 -15.17
C ALA A 35 -7.06 6.06 -16.48
N LEU A 36 -5.90 5.39 -16.51
CA LEU A 36 -5.45 4.59 -17.64
C LEU A 36 -6.30 3.32 -17.83
N ALA A 37 -6.76 2.68 -16.75
CA ALA A 37 -7.66 1.54 -16.83
C ALA A 37 -9.04 1.96 -17.35
N MET A 38 -9.56 3.10 -16.88
CA MET A 38 -10.81 3.69 -17.38
C MET A 38 -10.71 4.09 -18.85
N LEU A 39 -9.56 4.65 -19.26
CA LEU A 39 -9.28 5.00 -20.65
C LEU A 39 -9.30 3.78 -21.57
N ARG A 40 -8.66 2.68 -21.14
CA ARG A 40 -8.68 1.41 -21.89
C ARG A 40 -10.09 0.82 -21.98
N ALA A 41 -10.86 0.88 -20.90
CA ALA A 41 -12.25 0.45 -20.91
C ALA A 41 -13.10 1.27 -21.88
N ALA A 42 -12.92 2.60 -21.91
CA ALA A 42 -13.59 3.48 -22.87
C ALA A 42 -13.24 3.13 -24.32
N ALA A 43 -11.96 2.88 -24.62
CA ALA A 43 -11.51 2.49 -25.96
C ALA A 43 -12.06 1.12 -26.40
N LEU A 44 -12.14 0.16 -25.48
CA LEU A 44 -12.73 -1.16 -25.75
C LEU A 44 -14.25 -1.09 -25.99
N LEU A 45 -14.97 -0.29 -25.21
CA LEU A 45 -16.42 -0.10 -25.38
C LEU A 45 -16.76 0.66 -26.66
N ALA A 46 -15.91 1.62 -27.03
CA ALA A 46 -16.07 2.43 -28.23
C ALA A 46 -15.55 1.74 -29.51
N ASP A 47 -14.66 0.76 -29.37
CA ASP A 47 -13.97 0.10 -30.48
C ASP A 47 -13.25 1.09 -31.42
N CYS A 48 -12.61 2.11 -30.84
CA CYS A 48 -11.82 3.10 -31.57
C CYS A 48 -10.85 3.82 -30.62
N PRO A 49 -9.88 4.59 -31.14
CA PRO A 49 -8.98 5.37 -30.30
C PRO A 49 -9.71 6.37 -29.41
N VAL A 50 -9.26 6.44 -28.15
CA VAL A 50 -9.79 7.35 -27.13
C VAL A 50 -8.62 8.04 -26.44
N GLY A 51 -8.81 9.30 -26.05
CA GLY A 51 -7.84 10.01 -25.23
C GLY A 51 -8.47 10.85 -24.14
N LEU A 52 -7.61 11.27 -23.22
CA LEU A 52 -7.93 12.16 -22.10
C LEU A 52 -6.83 13.21 -21.92
N ASP A 53 -7.26 14.37 -21.47
CA ASP A 53 -6.42 15.49 -21.03
C ASP A 53 -6.98 15.97 -19.69
N ASP A 54 -6.21 15.74 -18.62
CA ASP A 54 -6.47 16.21 -17.27
C ASP A 54 -5.35 17.20 -16.90
N PRO A 55 -5.54 18.51 -17.14
CA PRO A 55 -4.50 19.52 -16.98
C PRO A 55 -4.05 19.67 -15.53
N GLU A 56 -4.93 19.42 -14.55
CA GLU A 56 -4.55 19.45 -13.14
C GLU A 56 -3.55 18.34 -12.77
N ARG A 57 -3.60 17.21 -13.49
CA ARG A 57 -2.65 16.10 -13.31
C ARG A 57 -1.48 16.14 -14.28
N GLY A 58 -1.45 17.11 -15.19
CA GLY A 58 -0.51 17.11 -16.33
C GLY A 58 -0.63 15.85 -17.19
N LEU A 59 -1.78 15.17 -17.16
CA LEU A 59 -1.96 13.86 -17.78
C LEU A 59 -2.68 14.03 -19.11
N ARG A 60 -1.93 13.89 -20.21
CA ARG A 60 -2.49 13.84 -21.56
C ARG A 60 -2.07 12.55 -22.25
N VAL A 61 -3.01 11.64 -22.45
CA VAL A 61 -2.73 10.28 -22.93
C VAL A 61 -3.87 9.78 -23.81
N GLY A 62 -3.54 8.95 -24.79
CA GLY A 62 -4.50 8.26 -25.64
C GLY A 62 -4.11 6.82 -25.87
N VAL A 63 -5.11 6.00 -26.18
CA VAL A 63 -4.95 4.58 -26.50
C VAL A 63 -5.68 4.25 -27.79
N ASP A 64 -5.19 3.25 -28.52
CA ASP A 64 -5.90 2.70 -29.67
C ASP A 64 -7.10 1.83 -29.24
N ALA A 65 -7.88 1.33 -30.20
CA ALA A 65 -9.05 0.46 -29.94
C ALA A 65 -8.69 -0.82 -29.13
N ALA A 66 -7.43 -1.26 -29.19
CA ALA A 66 -6.94 -2.41 -28.43
C ALA A 66 -6.39 -2.03 -27.03
N GLY A 67 -6.49 -0.75 -26.63
CA GLY A 67 -6.03 -0.25 -25.34
C GLY A 67 -4.51 -0.04 -25.25
N ARG A 68 -3.79 -0.03 -26.37
CA ARG A 68 -2.35 0.23 -26.41
C ARG A 68 -2.10 1.73 -26.47
N THR A 69 -1.16 2.21 -25.66
CA THR A 69 -0.81 3.64 -25.58
C THR A 69 -0.31 4.17 -26.92
N MET A 70 -0.85 5.31 -27.33
CA MET A 70 -0.46 6.00 -28.55
C MET A 70 0.65 7.02 -28.28
N THR A 71 1.58 7.15 -29.22
CA THR A 71 2.67 8.14 -29.18
C THR A 71 2.30 9.47 -29.84
N VAL A 72 1.24 9.49 -30.65
CA VAL A 72 0.71 10.68 -31.33
C VAL A 72 -0.78 10.79 -31.03
N LEU A 73 -1.23 11.96 -30.58
CA LEU A 73 -2.60 12.23 -30.13
C LEU A 73 -3.39 13.14 -31.08
N ASP A 74 -2.87 13.38 -32.28
CA ASP A 74 -3.53 14.23 -33.27
C ASP A 74 -4.56 13.43 -34.08
N ALA A 75 -5.72 14.05 -34.32
CA ALA A 75 -6.75 13.50 -35.17
C ALA A 75 -6.24 13.55 -36.61
N GLY A 76 -5.85 12.39 -37.17
CA GLY A 76 -5.47 12.29 -38.58
C GLY A 76 -6.65 12.60 -39.51
N THR A 77 -7.18 11.58 -40.19
CA THR A 77 -8.40 11.68 -41.03
C THR A 77 -9.69 11.38 -40.27
N ALA A 78 -9.59 11.06 -38.98
CA ALA A 78 -10.72 10.69 -38.13
C ALA A 78 -11.52 11.90 -37.65
N SER A 79 -12.84 11.72 -37.46
CA SER A 79 -13.70 12.72 -36.84
C SER A 79 -13.58 12.62 -35.33
N ARG A 80 -13.02 13.66 -34.69
CA ARG A 80 -12.87 13.73 -33.24
C ARG A 80 -14.16 14.17 -32.57
N GLN A 81 -14.69 13.32 -31.69
CA GLN A 81 -15.75 13.67 -30.75
C GLN A 81 -15.10 14.04 -29.41
N VAL A 82 -15.57 15.12 -28.78
CA VAL A 82 -14.99 15.64 -27.54
C VAL A 82 -16.08 15.83 -26.51
N GLU A 83 -15.84 15.34 -25.29
CA GLU A 83 -16.65 15.62 -24.12
C GLU A 83 -15.79 16.34 -23.07
N ARG A 84 -16.37 17.34 -22.42
CA ARG A 84 -15.71 18.09 -21.35
C ARG A 84 -16.54 18.02 -20.09
N PHE A 85 -15.90 17.66 -18.99
CA PHE A 85 -16.53 17.65 -17.68
C PHE A 85 -15.57 18.26 -16.66
N GLU A 86 -15.93 19.43 -16.13
CA GLU A 86 -15.00 20.28 -15.36
C GLU A 86 -13.72 20.55 -16.17
N ASP A 87 -12.54 20.37 -15.58
CA ASP A 87 -11.25 20.55 -16.27
C ASP A 87 -10.83 19.34 -17.13
N ILE A 88 -11.56 18.22 -17.09
CA ILE A 88 -11.20 17.00 -17.82
C ILE A 88 -11.78 17.08 -19.23
N THR A 89 -10.91 16.93 -20.23
CA THR A 89 -11.31 16.77 -21.63
C THR A 89 -11.05 15.34 -22.05
N VAL A 90 -12.06 14.64 -22.56
CA VAL A 90 -11.91 13.32 -23.17
C VAL A 90 -12.36 13.37 -24.62
N TRP A 91 -11.78 12.52 -25.45
CA TRP A 91 -12.15 12.46 -26.86
C TRP A 91 -12.09 11.04 -27.40
N LEU A 92 -12.79 10.85 -28.51
CA LEU A 92 -12.85 9.63 -29.28
C LEU A 92 -12.61 9.99 -30.74
N ASP A 93 -11.68 9.27 -31.39
CA ASP A 93 -11.34 9.48 -32.79
C ASP A 93 -11.90 8.33 -33.62
N ARG A 94 -13.00 8.57 -34.33
CA ARG A 94 -13.69 7.57 -35.16
C ARG A 94 -13.55 7.89 -36.64
N GLU A 95 -13.30 6.87 -37.44
CA GLU A 95 -13.48 6.96 -38.88
C GLU A 95 -14.96 6.76 -39.23
N GLY A 96 -15.56 7.76 -39.88
CA GLY A 96 -16.99 7.73 -40.25
C GLY A 96 -17.92 8.35 -39.19
N PRO A 97 -19.25 8.11 -39.30
CA PRO A 97 -20.24 8.74 -38.43
C PRO A 97 -20.19 8.20 -36.99
N ALA A 98 -20.63 9.02 -36.04
CA ALA A 98 -20.76 8.64 -34.64
C ALA A 98 -21.68 7.42 -34.46
N TRP A 99 -21.30 6.52 -33.55
CA TRP A 99 -22.14 5.40 -33.15
C TRP A 99 -23.13 5.82 -32.05
N PRO A 100 -24.27 5.13 -31.89
CA PRO A 100 -25.34 5.55 -30.96
C PRO A 100 -24.91 5.71 -29.50
N LEU A 101 -23.90 4.96 -29.04
CA LEU A 101 -23.43 4.98 -27.65
C LEU A 101 -22.18 5.85 -27.42
N ASP A 102 -21.56 6.40 -28.47
CA ASP A 102 -20.29 7.13 -28.34
C ASP A 102 -20.40 8.29 -27.33
N HIS A 103 -21.48 9.06 -27.41
CA HIS A 103 -21.71 10.18 -26.50
C HIS A 103 -21.89 9.69 -25.05
N LEU A 104 -22.61 8.59 -24.83
CA LEU A 104 -22.80 8.03 -23.49
C LEU A 104 -21.47 7.49 -22.92
N VAL A 105 -20.67 6.81 -23.73
CA VAL A 105 -19.35 6.32 -23.33
C VAL A 105 -18.45 7.49 -22.94
N LEU A 106 -18.39 8.56 -23.75
CA LEU A 106 -17.61 9.76 -23.44
C LEU A 106 -18.11 10.47 -22.19
N GLU A 107 -19.43 10.66 -22.04
CA GLU A 107 -20.04 11.29 -20.85
C GLU A 107 -19.70 10.50 -19.58
N ARG A 108 -19.92 9.17 -19.61
CA ARG A 108 -19.63 8.31 -18.46
C ARG A 108 -18.15 8.26 -18.14
N PHE A 109 -17.29 8.17 -19.16
CA PHE A 109 -15.85 8.20 -18.98
C PHE A 109 -15.38 9.50 -18.30
N ALA A 110 -15.81 10.68 -18.79
CA ALA A 110 -15.43 11.97 -18.22
C ALA A 110 -15.88 12.11 -16.75
N ARG A 111 -17.13 11.73 -16.46
CA ARG A 111 -17.68 11.77 -15.09
C ARG A 111 -17.00 10.76 -14.16
N SER A 112 -16.69 9.55 -14.63
CA SER A 112 -15.97 8.55 -13.83
C SER A 112 -14.55 8.99 -13.51
N LEU A 113 -13.84 9.58 -14.47
CA LEU A 113 -12.53 10.21 -14.22
C LEU A 113 -12.64 11.30 -13.15
N HIS A 114 -13.64 12.16 -13.22
CA HIS A 114 -13.88 13.19 -12.21
C HIS A 114 -14.26 12.60 -10.83
N ALA A 115 -15.08 11.55 -10.79
CA ALA A 115 -15.47 10.90 -9.54
C ALA A 115 -14.27 10.29 -8.79
N VAL A 116 -13.36 9.63 -9.52
CA VAL A 116 -12.10 9.14 -8.92
C VAL A 116 -11.07 10.24 -8.69
N LYS A 117 -11.18 11.37 -9.39
CA LYS A 117 -10.41 12.59 -9.14
C LYS A 117 -10.77 13.20 -7.79
N LYS A 118 -12.06 13.38 -7.51
CA LYS A 118 -12.56 13.92 -6.23
C LYS A 118 -12.19 13.06 -5.02
N SER A 119 -12.02 11.75 -5.21
CA SER A 119 -11.60 10.83 -4.14
C SER A 119 -10.08 10.79 -3.89
N ARG A 120 -9.23 11.33 -4.78
CA ARG A 120 -7.75 11.30 -4.63
C ARG A 120 -7.10 12.65 -4.31
N ASP A 121 -7.75 13.79 -4.56
CA ASP A 121 -7.13 15.12 -4.50
C ASP A 121 -7.92 16.19 -3.71
N THR A 122 -8.14 16.00 -2.40
CA THR A 122 -8.69 17.07 -1.54
C THR A 122 -7.73 17.59 -0.46
N ASN A 123 -6.51 17.07 -0.37
CA ASN A 123 -5.52 17.61 0.57
C ASN A 123 -4.24 18.06 -0.15
N PRO A 124 -3.97 19.38 -0.21
CA PRO A 124 -2.75 19.93 -0.80
C PRO A 124 -1.45 19.32 -0.24
N ALA A 125 -1.44 18.91 1.03
CA ALA A 125 -0.29 18.25 1.64
C ALA A 125 -0.09 16.82 1.07
N VAL A 126 -1.16 16.06 0.85
CA VAL A 126 -1.05 14.72 0.24
C VAL A 126 -0.58 14.82 -1.21
N GLY A 127 -1.05 15.83 -1.96
CA GLY A 127 -0.55 16.11 -3.30
C GLY A 127 0.94 16.47 -3.32
N ALA A 128 1.40 17.31 -2.38
CA ALA A 128 2.81 17.63 -2.23
C ALA A 128 3.64 16.40 -1.81
N MET A 129 3.16 15.57 -0.89
CA MET A 129 3.84 14.31 -0.53
C MET A 129 3.98 13.36 -1.71
N ARG A 130 2.94 13.27 -2.57
CA ARG A 130 3.00 12.47 -3.80
C ARG A 130 4.13 12.94 -4.71
N ILE A 131 4.21 14.25 -4.98
CA ILE A 131 5.28 14.83 -5.80
C ILE A 131 6.65 14.58 -5.16
N ALA A 132 6.78 14.79 -3.84
CA ALA A 132 8.03 14.58 -3.13
C ALA A 132 8.52 13.12 -3.25
N CYS A 133 7.61 12.15 -3.12
CA CYS A 133 7.92 10.71 -3.18
C CYS A 133 8.03 10.15 -4.62
N ASP A 134 7.76 10.96 -5.64
CA ASP A 134 7.73 10.52 -7.03
C ASP A 134 9.16 10.51 -7.65
N PRO A 135 9.67 9.35 -8.09
CA PRO A 135 10.98 9.27 -8.71
C PRO A 135 11.04 9.94 -10.09
N ASP A 136 9.91 10.07 -10.78
CA ASP A 136 9.82 10.65 -12.13
C ASP A 136 9.64 12.18 -12.09
N ALA A 137 9.30 12.75 -10.92
CA ALA A 137 9.23 14.20 -10.72
C ALA A 137 10.61 14.86 -10.89
N SER A 138 10.63 16.14 -11.30
CA SER A 138 11.90 16.87 -11.38
C SER A 138 12.44 17.19 -9.96
N PRO A 139 13.75 17.31 -9.76
CA PRO A 139 14.32 17.71 -8.46
C PRO A 139 13.73 19.04 -7.94
N ALA A 140 13.48 20.00 -8.83
CA ALA A 140 12.90 21.30 -8.48
C ALA A 140 11.44 21.17 -7.99
N ASP A 141 10.64 20.29 -8.60
CA ASP A 141 9.27 20.04 -8.18
C ASP A 141 9.22 19.36 -6.81
N ARG A 142 10.13 18.40 -6.56
CA ARG A 142 10.28 17.76 -5.25
C ARG A 142 10.66 18.76 -4.17
N ASP A 143 11.66 19.60 -4.42
CA ASP A 143 12.08 20.64 -3.47
C ASP A 143 10.96 21.66 -3.20
N ASN A 144 10.20 22.04 -4.22
CA ASN A 144 9.03 22.90 -4.05
C ASN A 144 7.94 22.20 -3.22
N ALA A 145 7.70 20.91 -3.45
CA ALA A 145 6.73 20.13 -2.70
C ALA A 145 7.13 20.00 -1.21
N LEU A 146 8.39 19.72 -0.90
CA LEU A 146 8.89 19.68 0.48
C LEU A 146 8.77 21.04 1.18
N ARG A 147 9.07 22.14 0.48
CA ARG A 147 8.87 23.50 1.01
C ARG A 147 7.40 23.81 1.30
N ARG A 148 6.47 23.37 0.44
CA ARG A 148 5.01 23.50 0.68
C ARG A 148 4.54 22.71 1.89
N LEU A 149 5.22 21.62 2.23
CA LEU A 149 4.98 20.83 3.45
C LEU A 149 5.64 21.44 4.69
N GLY A 150 6.45 22.50 4.56
CA GLY A 150 7.22 23.07 5.66
C GLY A 150 8.37 22.17 6.14
N LEU A 151 8.84 21.26 5.28
CA LEU A 151 9.90 20.30 5.60
C LEU A 151 11.27 20.87 5.21
N GLY A 152 12.29 20.51 6.01
CA GLY A 152 13.68 20.94 5.83
C GLY A 152 14.49 20.02 4.93
N SER A 153 15.82 20.16 5.00
CA SER A 153 16.78 19.32 4.26
C SER A 153 16.83 17.88 4.78
N THR A 154 16.44 17.65 6.02
CA THR A 154 16.35 16.33 6.66
C THR A 154 14.90 16.09 7.03
N ILE A 155 14.40 14.91 6.70
CA ILE A 155 13.01 14.52 6.93
C ILE A 155 12.97 13.15 7.61
N THR A 156 11.90 12.92 8.35
CA THR A 156 11.58 11.61 8.90
C THR A 156 10.38 11.05 8.15
N VAL A 157 10.59 9.94 7.46
CA VAL A 157 9.55 9.17 6.79
C VAL A 157 8.99 8.15 7.76
N VAL A 158 7.67 8.10 7.87
CA VAL A 158 6.96 7.11 8.68
C VAL A 158 6.01 6.34 7.79
N ALA A 159 6.14 5.02 7.78
CA ALA A 159 5.19 4.12 7.17
C ALA A 159 4.31 3.49 8.25
N SER A 160 3.00 3.48 8.03
CA SER A 160 2.00 2.81 8.86
C SER A 160 1.03 2.01 8.00
N HIS A 161 0.28 1.08 8.60
CA HIS A 161 -0.77 0.38 7.88
C HIS A 161 -1.96 1.30 7.56
N LEU A 162 -2.60 1.09 6.41
CA LEU A 162 -3.81 1.84 6.02
C LEU A 162 -4.97 1.64 7.01
N ALA A 163 -5.04 0.46 7.64
CA ALA A 163 -5.98 0.15 8.71
C ALA A 163 -5.95 1.16 9.87
N ASP A 164 -4.79 1.75 10.13
CA ASP A 164 -4.58 2.71 11.22
C ASP A 164 -4.69 4.17 10.75
N ALA A 165 -5.08 4.43 9.50
CA ALA A 165 -5.03 5.77 8.89
C ALA A 165 -5.87 6.83 9.60
N GLN A 166 -6.92 6.45 10.33
CA GLN A 166 -7.73 7.39 11.12
C GLN A 166 -7.00 7.91 12.36
N ARG A 167 -5.96 7.19 12.82
CA ARG A 167 -5.17 7.50 14.02
C ARG A 167 -3.90 8.29 13.70
N MET A 168 -3.60 8.44 12.41
CA MET A 168 -2.44 9.15 11.90
C MET A 168 -2.87 10.42 11.16
N PRO A 169 -1.98 11.42 11.00
CA PRO A 169 -2.18 12.49 10.04
C PRO A 169 -2.46 11.94 8.63
N ARG A 170 -3.03 12.74 7.74
CA ARG A 170 -3.24 12.31 6.36
C ARG A 170 -1.88 12.14 5.67
N GLY A 171 -1.53 10.91 5.31
CA GLY A 171 -0.36 10.56 4.51
C GLY A 171 -0.69 10.16 3.07
N LEU A 172 0.36 9.99 2.26
CA LEU A 172 0.30 9.40 0.93
C LEU A 172 0.01 7.89 1.04
N VAL A 173 -1.05 7.42 0.41
CA VAL A 173 -1.38 5.98 0.39
C VAL A 173 -0.69 5.33 -0.81
N ILE A 174 0.07 4.27 -0.53
CA ILE A 174 0.72 3.40 -1.52
C ILE A 174 0.42 1.96 -1.12
N ASP A 175 -0.31 1.24 -1.96
CA ASP A 175 -0.86 -0.09 -1.67
C ASP A 175 -1.63 -0.09 -0.33
N GLU A 176 -1.30 -1.02 0.58
CA GLU A 176 -1.91 -1.16 1.91
C GLU A 176 -1.19 -0.33 3.00
N GLN A 177 -0.27 0.55 2.61
CA GLN A 177 0.52 1.38 3.52
C GLN A 177 0.21 2.86 3.35
N GLN A 178 0.44 3.61 4.42
CA GLN A 178 0.36 5.05 4.44
C GLN A 178 1.71 5.64 4.82
N ILE A 179 2.21 6.52 3.96
CA ILE A 179 3.50 7.20 4.09
C ILE A 179 3.27 8.63 4.59
N HIS A 180 3.94 8.99 5.67
CA HIS A 180 3.89 10.31 6.27
C HIS A 180 5.28 10.93 6.23
N LEU A 181 5.35 12.22 5.92
CA LEU A 181 6.58 12.99 5.95
C LEU A 181 6.53 13.96 7.13
N PHE A 182 7.49 13.85 8.04
CA PHE A 182 7.63 14.69 9.21
C PHE A 182 8.98 15.43 9.19
N PRO A 183 9.11 16.53 9.96
CA PRO A 183 10.42 17.08 10.28
C PRO A 183 11.31 16.04 10.96
N GLU A 184 12.63 16.23 10.90
CA GLU A 184 13.62 15.33 11.50
C GLU A 184 13.29 14.95 12.95
N ALA A 185 12.98 15.95 13.78
CA ALA A 185 12.58 15.73 15.17
C ALA A 185 11.10 15.30 15.25
N LEU A 186 10.89 13.99 15.39
CA LEU A 186 9.60 13.45 15.83
C LEU A 186 9.34 13.84 17.29
N THR A 187 8.13 14.29 17.59
CA THR A 187 7.66 14.39 18.97
C THR A 187 6.86 13.14 19.32
N ASP A 188 6.91 12.70 20.58
CA ASP A 188 6.21 11.49 21.08
C ASP A 188 4.69 11.46 20.80
N LYS A 189 4.10 12.61 20.44
CA LYS A 189 2.67 12.75 20.14
C LYS A 189 2.32 12.52 18.67
N MET A 190 3.31 12.41 17.78
CA MET A 190 3.09 12.37 16.33
C MET A 190 2.77 10.96 15.81
N ILE A 191 3.22 9.93 16.53
CA ILE A 191 2.95 8.53 16.21
C ILE A 191 2.43 7.85 17.49
N PRO A 192 1.20 7.33 17.52
CA PRO A 192 0.71 6.56 18.66
C PRO A 192 1.65 5.39 18.99
N VAL A 193 2.01 5.24 20.28
CA VAL A 193 2.97 4.23 20.75
C VAL A 193 2.48 2.78 20.55
N ASP A 194 1.18 2.59 20.40
CA ASP A 194 0.51 1.30 20.20
C ASP A 194 0.19 1.01 18.73
N LEU A 195 0.81 1.75 17.79
CA LEU A 195 0.67 1.59 16.34
C LEU A 195 1.96 1.00 15.75
N ALA A 196 1.85 0.20 14.66
CA ALA A 196 3.07 -0.23 13.96
C ALA A 196 3.56 0.92 13.11
N ALA A 197 4.80 1.32 13.33
CA ALA A 197 5.44 2.29 12.47
C ALA A 197 6.82 1.79 12.05
N GLY A 198 7.09 1.82 10.76
CA GLY A 198 8.45 1.83 10.26
C GLY A 198 8.91 3.27 10.07
N ILE A 199 10.11 3.57 10.52
CA ILE A 199 10.63 4.94 10.58
C ILE A 199 11.99 4.97 9.87
N HIS A 200 12.19 5.95 9.00
CA HIS A 200 13.47 6.19 8.34
C HIS A 200 13.78 7.68 8.30
N THR A 201 15.02 8.08 8.52
CA THR A 201 15.43 9.50 8.40
C THR A 201 16.35 9.66 7.19
N CYS A 202 16.01 10.58 6.30
CA CYS A 202 16.76 10.81 5.07
C CYS A 202 16.89 12.28 4.71
N ALA A 203 17.77 12.56 3.75
CA ALA A 203 17.79 13.87 3.09
C ALA A 203 16.51 14.05 2.27
N GLY A 204 15.93 15.25 2.29
CA GLY A 204 14.71 15.57 1.52
C GLY A 204 14.86 15.23 0.03
N ALA A 205 16.04 15.47 -0.55
CA ALA A 205 16.34 15.14 -1.94
C ALA A 205 16.20 13.64 -2.26
N GLU A 206 16.41 12.76 -1.28
CA GLU A 206 16.41 11.30 -1.44
C GLU A 206 15.06 10.65 -1.09
N VAL A 207 14.07 11.42 -0.62
CA VAL A 207 12.77 10.88 -0.17
C VAL A 207 12.09 9.99 -1.21
N HIS A 208 12.16 10.36 -2.49
CA HIS A 208 11.61 9.63 -3.63
C HIS A 208 12.12 8.18 -3.77
N ARG A 209 13.28 7.88 -3.20
CA ARG A 209 13.87 6.53 -3.17
C ARG A 209 13.77 5.90 -1.79
N GLU A 210 14.07 6.68 -0.76
CA GLU A 210 14.26 6.17 0.58
C GLU A 210 12.96 6.02 1.40
N TRP A 211 11.81 6.48 0.90
CA TRP A 211 10.54 6.23 1.59
C TRP A 211 10.24 4.73 1.77
N GLN A 212 10.75 3.89 0.87
CA GLN A 212 10.60 2.43 0.91
C GLN A 212 11.28 1.81 2.13
N TYR A 213 12.34 2.42 2.66
CA TYR A 213 13.04 1.94 3.84
C TYR A 213 12.16 1.99 5.11
N ALA A 214 11.30 3.00 5.22
CA ALA A 214 10.28 3.04 6.27
C ALA A 214 9.28 1.87 6.11
N VAL A 215 8.90 1.52 4.87
CA VAL A 215 8.04 0.34 4.61
C VAL A 215 8.77 -0.96 4.97
N THR A 216 10.06 -1.09 4.68
CA THR A 216 10.86 -2.24 5.12
C THR A 216 10.86 -2.38 6.63
N ALA A 217 11.09 -1.30 7.38
CA ALA A 217 11.03 -1.33 8.84
C ALA A 217 9.63 -1.70 9.36
N LEU A 218 8.57 -1.23 8.70
CA LEU A 218 7.19 -1.54 9.06
C LEU A 218 6.89 -3.04 9.00
N ARG A 219 7.52 -3.79 8.07
CA ARG A 219 7.33 -5.24 7.91
C ARG A 219 7.77 -6.07 9.12
N ILE A 220 8.48 -5.47 10.07
CA ILE A 220 8.86 -6.11 11.34
C ILE A 220 8.42 -5.29 12.56
N ALA A 221 7.46 -4.37 12.40
CA ALA A 221 6.96 -3.46 13.45
C ALA A 221 6.03 -4.15 14.47
N VAL A 222 6.55 -5.23 15.05
CA VAL A 222 5.99 -6.00 16.15
C VAL A 222 7.05 -6.17 17.23
N ASP A 223 6.65 -5.91 18.46
CA ASP A 223 7.48 -6.14 19.64
C ASP A 223 7.58 -7.65 19.89
N VAL A 224 8.82 -8.14 20.00
CA VAL A 224 9.10 -9.59 20.11
C VAL A 224 8.59 -10.15 21.43
N THR A 225 8.61 -9.36 22.50
CA THR A 225 8.23 -9.84 23.84
C THR A 225 6.72 -9.95 24.01
N THR A 226 5.98 -8.97 23.50
CA THR A 226 4.54 -8.82 23.72
C THR A 226 3.71 -9.24 22.51
N GLY A 227 4.31 -9.35 21.32
CA GLY A 227 3.61 -9.55 20.06
C GLY A 227 2.76 -8.35 19.64
N LYS A 228 2.90 -7.20 20.33
CA LYS A 228 2.10 -6.00 20.08
C LYS A 228 2.76 -5.10 19.04
N PRO A 229 2.00 -4.18 18.46
CA PRO A 229 2.56 -3.09 17.67
C PRO A 229 3.70 -2.35 18.34
N THR A 230 4.74 -2.01 17.57
CA THR A 230 5.85 -1.17 18.03
C THR A 230 6.39 -0.32 16.87
N HIS A 231 7.30 0.60 17.18
CA HIS A 231 8.02 1.40 16.19
C HIS A 231 9.38 0.76 15.90
N VAL A 232 9.80 0.78 14.63
CA VAL A 232 11.09 0.24 14.19
C VAL A 232 11.77 1.28 13.33
N ARG A 233 13.02 1.60 13.66
CA ARG A 233 13.86 2.47 12.86
C ARG A 233 14.66 1.65 11.86
N TYR A 234 14.53 1.98 10.57
CA TYR A 234 15.30 1.33 9.50
C TYR A 234 16.81 1.52 9.71
N ASP A 235 17.22 2.71 10.17
CA ASP A 235 18.61 3.09 10.45
C ASP A 235 19.33 2.12 11.40
N GLU A 236 18.57 1.41 12.25
CA GLU A 236 19.09 0.49 13.26
C GLU A 236 19.15 -0.97 12.77
N LEU A 237 18.60 -1.29 11.60
CA LEU A 237 18.48 -2.67 11.13
C LEU A 237 19.79 -3.25 10.58
N GLY A 238 20.65 -2.41 10.00
CA GLY A 238 21.85 -2.86 9.29
C GLY A 238 21.53 -3.96 8.27
N SER A 239 22.32 -5.04 8.25
CA SER A 239 22.12 -6.17 7.31
C SER A 239 20.81 -6.93 7.50
N THR A 240 20.10 -6.73 8.62
CA THR A 240 18.76 -7.30 8.83
C THR A 240 17.78 -6.76 7.81
N ALA A 241 17.94 -5.51 7.36
CA ALA A 241 17.10 -4.90 6.33
C ALA A 241 17.07 -5.75 5.04
N THR A 242 18.22 -6.27 4.59
CA THR A 242 18.30 -7.15 3.40
C THR A 242 17.47 -8.42 3.57
N ILE A 243 17.44 -9.01 4.77
CA ILE A 243 16.61 -10.20 5.05
C ILE A 243 15.13 -9.82 4.96
N VAL A 244 14.75 -8.71 5.59
CA VAL A 244 13.37 -8.22 5.59
C VAL A 244 12.91 -7.93 4.16
N ASP A 245 13.72 -7.26 3.35
CA ASP A 245 13.38 -6.93 1.95
C ASP A 245 13.10 -8.17 1.11
N ASN A 246 13.92 -9.22 1.27
CA ASN A 246 13.92 -10.37 0.36
C ASN A 246 13.04 -11.54 0.81
N ILE A 247 12.45 -11.49 2.00
CA ILE A 247 11.66 -12.62 2.53
C ILE A 247 10.23 -12.17 2.85
N ASP A 248 9.26 -12.76 2.15
CA ASP A 248 7.83 -12.56 2.42
C ASP A 248 7.33 -13.33 3.66
N ALA A 249 6.14 -12.96 4.15
CA ALA A 249 5.54 -13.54 5.34
C ALA A 249 5.28 -15.05 5.22
N ASP A 250 4.88 -15.52 4.04
CA ASP A 250 4.62 -16.94 3.78
C ASP A 250 5.91 -17.77 3.82
N THR A 251 7.00 -17.26 3.25
CA THR A 251 8.32 -17.90 3.27
C THR A 251 8.87 -17.92 4.69
N ALA A 252 8.71 -16.82 5.44
CA ALA A 252 9.05 -16.77 6.85
C ALA A 252 8.26 -17.81 7.68
N ALA A 253 6.93 -17.91 7.46
CA ALA A 253 6.07 -18.89 8.12
C ALA A 253 6.42 -20.35 7.79
N ARG A 254 7.03 -20.60 6.61
CA ARG A 254 7.47 -21.94 6.21
C ARG A 254 8.80 -22.36 6.82
N SER A 255 9.55 -21.44 7.42
CA SER A 255 10.82 -21.75 8.06
C SER A 255 10.62 -22.78 9.19
N PRO A 256 11.38 -23.91 9.20
CA PRO A 256 11.28 -24.92 10.25
C PRO A 256 11.51 -24.35 11.65
N ASP A 257 12.46 -23.42 11.79
CA ASP A 257 12.78 -22.81 13.08
C ASP A 257 11.65 -21.91 13.58
N VAL A 258 11.01 -21.14 12.68
CA VAL A 258 9.87 -20.29 13.02
C VAL A 258 8.69 -21.14 13.47
N ARG A 259 8.34 -22.18 12.71
CA ARG A 259 7.27 -23.12 13.10
C ARG A 259 7.53 -23.74 14.46
N ARG A 260 8.77 -24.19 14.69
CA ARG A 260 9.15 -24.82 15.96
C ARG A 260 9.04 -23.84 17.12
N VAL A 261 9.48 -22.60 16.95
CA VAL A 261 9.36 -21.56 17.99
C VAL A 261 7.90 -21.23 18.27
N ILE A 262 7.03 -21.17 17.26
CA ILE A 262 5.58 -20.93 17.42
C ILE A 262 4.92 -22.09 18.18
N GLU A 263 5.23 -23.34 17.84
CA GLU A 263 4.75 -24.52 18.59
C GLU A 263 5.13 -24.42 20.07
N LEU A 264 6.41 -24.16 20.35
CA LEU A 264 6.90 -24.04 21.72
C LEU A 264 6.29 -22.84 22.46
N GLN A 265 6.05 -21.72 21.77
CA GLN A 265 5.38 -20.55 22.34
C GLN A 265 3.94 -20.89 22.75
N SER A 266 3.23 -21.69 21.96
CA SER A 266 1.87 -22.13 22.28
C SER A 266 1.83 -23.00 23.55
N GLU A 267 2.87 -23.79 23.80
CA GLU A 267 3.01 -24.55 25.05
C GLU A 267 3.45 -23.65 26.23
N ARG A 268 4.31 -22.67 25.95
CA ARG A 268 5.01 -21.84 26.93
C ARG A 268 5.14 -20.40 26.44
N PRO A 269 4.29 -19.45 26.92
CA PRO A 269 4.29 -18.06 26.43
C PRO A 269 5.62 -17.31 26.58
N TRP A 270 6.49 -17.76 27.48
CA TRP A 270 7.79 -17.13 27.74
C TRP A 270 8.88 -17.48 26.72
N VAL A 271 8.65 -18.38 25.76
CA VAL A 271 9.67 -18.87 24.81
C VAL A 271 10.29 -17.73 24.02
N ILE A 272 9.49 -16.99 23.27
CA ILE A 272 9.98 -15.87 22.44
C ILE A 272 10.60 -14.75 23.28
N PRO A 273 9.96 -14.27 24.38
CA PRO A 273 10.61 -13.33 25.30
C PRO A 273 11.96 -13.79 25.83
N THR A 274 12.10 -15.08 26.12
CA THR A 274 13.37 -15.65 26.59
C THR A 274 14.41 -15.64 25.49
N LEU A 275 14.06 -16.07 24.27
CA LEU A 275 14.98 -16.05 23.13
C LEU A 275 15.47 -14.64 22.81
N GLU A 276 14.58 -13.64 22.82
CA GLU A 276 14.93 -12.24 22.60
C GLU A 276 15.88 -11.71 23.68
N ALA A 277 15.58 -11.97 24.95
CA ALA A 277 16.42 -11.51 26.04
C ALA A 277 17.83 -12.14 26.00
N LEU A 278 17.98 -13.37 25.48
CA LEU A 278 19.30 -13.98 25.31
C LEU A 278 20.14 -13.30 24.23
N LEU A 279 19.54 -12.64 23.24
CA LEU A 279 20.27 -11.86 22.23
C LEU A 279 20.73 -10.51 22.77
N GLY A 280 19.96 -9.90 23.67
CA GLY A 280 20.22 -8.56 24.19
C GLY A 280 21.29 -8.46 25.28
N HIS A 281 21.70 -9.58 25.91
CA HIS A 281 22.52 -9.54 27.13
C HIS A 281 23.67 -10.53 27.14
N SER A 282 24.81 -10.06 27.65
CA SER A 282 26.05 -10.83 27.75
C SER A 282 26.05 -11.88 28.87
N SER A 283 25.03 -11.92 29.74
CA SER A 283 24.97 -12.90 30.83
C SER A 283 23.56 -13.40 31.18
N ILE A 284 23.49 -14.66 31.63
CA ILE A 284 22.27 -15.29 32.14
C ILE A 284 21.71 -14.53 33.34
N ARG A 285 22.57 -13.97 34.21
CA ARG A 285 22.15 -13.23 35.40
C ARG A 285 21.42 -11.95 35.02
N GLU A 286 21.96 -11.21 34.05
CA GLU A 286 21.32 -9.98 33.58
C GLU A 286 20.00 -10.26 32.86
N THR A 287 20.00 -11.28 31.99
CA THR A 287 18.79 -11.77 31.32
C THR A 287 17.70 -12.14 32.34
N ALA A 288 18.07 -12.86 33.41
CA ALA A 288 17.13 -13.24 34.48
C ALA A 288 16.57 -12.02 35.22
N ARG A 289 17.43 -11.05 35.56
CA ARG A 289 17.04 -9.82 36.26
C ARG A 289 16.02 -9.01 35.46
N LEU A 290 16.24 -8.84 34.16
CA LEU A 290 15.35 -8.06 33.28
C LEU A 290 13.99 -8.71 33.08
N GLN A 291 13.92 -10.04 33.19
CA GLN A 291 12.64 -10.76 33.20
C GLN A 291 12.03 -10.94 34.59
N ASN A 292 12.62 -10.33 35.64
CA ASN A 292 12.21 -10.51 37.04
C ASN A 292 12.20 -12.00 37.48
N LEU A 293 13.19 -12.76 37.03
CA LEU A 293 13.37 -14.18 37.31
C LEU A 293 14.60 -14.43 38.18
N HIS A 294 14.53 -15.51 38.96
CA HIS A 294 15.72 -16.04 39.59
C HIS A 294 16.63 -16.70 38.55
N HIS A 295 17.94 -16.56 38.72
CA HIS A 295 18.94 -17.07 37.77
C HIS A 295 18.84 -18.60 37.55
N SER A 296 18.41 -19.36 38.56
CA SER A 296 18.18 -20.81 38.45
C SER A 296 17.03 -21.12 37.49
N THR A 297 15.95 -20.34 37.53
CA THR A 297 14.81 -20.45 36.62
C THR A 297 15.21 -20.14 35.19
N MET A 298 16.01 -19.09 34.97
CA MET A 298 16.52 -18.76 33.63
C MET A 298 17.38 -19.91 33.06
N ARG A 299 18.27 -20.48 33.87
CA ARG A 299 19.08 -21.64 33.47
C ARG A 299 18.22 -22.85 33.11
N GLN A 300 17.13 -23.11 33.84
CA GLN A 300 16.18 -24.17 33.52
C GLN A 300 15.45 -23.91 32.20
N ARG A 301 15.03 -22.67 31.93
CA ARG A 301 14.41 -22.29 30.64
C ARG A 301 15.37 -22.50 29.47
N ILE A 302 16.61 -22.05 29.60
CA ILE A 302 17.66 -22.26 28.58
C ILE A 302 17.84 -23.76 28.34
N SER A 303 18.04 -24.55 29.40
CA SER A 303 18.24 -26.01 29.28
C SER A 303 17.03 -26.72 28.64
N TRP A 304 15.82 -26.23 28.92
CA TRP A 304 14.61 -26.75 28.29
C TRP A 304 14.56 -26.40 26.81
N LEU A 305 14.81 -25.14 26.44
CA LEU A 305 14.82 -24.69 25.04
C LEU A 305 15.87 -25.42 24.22
N GLU A 306 17.09 -25.59 24.73
CA GLU A 306 18.16 -26.32 24.04
C GLU A 306 17.77 -27.77 23.73
N ARG A 307 17.07 -28.44 24.65
CA ARG A 307 16.53 -29.79 24.41
C ARG A 307 15.42 -29.81 23.35
N GLN A 308 14.56 -28.77 23.33
CA GLN A 308 13.44 -28.70 22.39
C GLN A 308 13.83 -28.26 20.97
N LEU A 309 14.87 -27.43 20.88
CA LEU A 309 15.39 -26.86 19.63
C LEU A 309 16.54 -27.69 19.04
N GLY A 310 17.24 -28.47 19.88
CA GLY A 310 18.29 -29.40 19.45
C GLY A 310 19.65 -28.73 19.18
N TYR A 311 19.88 -27.51 19.69
CA TYR A 311 21.17 -26.82 19.56
C TYR A 311 21.47 -25.93 20.78
N PRO A 312 22.76 -25.66 21.08
CA PRO A 312 23.14 -24.78 22.18
C PRO A 312 22.85 -23.31 21.87
N LEU A 313 22.02 -22.66 22.69
CA LEU A 313 21.52 -21.31 22.42
C LEU A 313 22.59 -20.24 22.58
N LEU A 314 23.49 -20.41 23.54
CA LEU A 314 24.53 -19.44 23.90
C LEU A 314 25.81 -19.56 23.06
N SER A 315 25.81 -20.44 22.05
CA SER A 315 26.91 -20.53 21.10
C SER A 315 26.78 -19.46 20.02
N SER A 316 27.88 -19.07 19.36
CA SER A 316 27.83 -18.05 18.30
C SER A 316 26.86 -18.42 17.17
N SER A 317 26.82 -19.71 16.79
CA SER A 317 25.86 -20.21 15.80
C SER A 317 24.43 -20.26 16.34
N GLY A 318 24.26 -20.59 17.63
CA GLY A 318 22.98 -20.54 18.32
C GLY A 318 22.37 -19.13 18.32
N CYS A 319 23.15 -18.12 18.74
CA CYS A 319 22.72 -16.72 18.73
C CYS A 319 22.35 -16.25 17.32
N ALA A 320 23.17 -16.56 16.30
CA ALA A 320 22.88 -16.19 14.92
C ALA A 320 21.57 -16.83 14.41
N ARG A 321 21.33 -18.11 14.76
CA ARG A 321 20.11 -18.83 14.42
C ARG A 321 18.89 -18.25 15.13
N ILE A 322 18.99 -17.92 16.41
CA ILE A 322 17.91 -17.26 17.16
C ILE A 322 17.58 -15.90 16.55
N SER A 323 18.59 -15.06 16.31
CA SER A 323 18.42 -13.72 15.69
C SER A 323 17.71 -13.80 14.33
N SER A 324 18.13 -14.72 13.47
CA SER A 324 17.48 -14.95 12.18
C SER A 324 16.05 -15.46 12.35
N THR A 325 15.82 -16.39 13.28
CA THR A 325 14.49 -16.97 13.55
C THR A 325 13.52 -15.92 14.06
N LEU A 326 13.94 -15.06 14.99
CA LEU A 326 13.11 -13.98 15.53
C LEU A 326 12.82 -12.91 14.48
N THR A 327 13.78 -12.62 13.60
CA THR A 327 13.54 -11.72 12.45
C THR A 327 12.45 -12.27 11.53
N LEU A 328 12.54 -13.54 11.13
CA LEU A 328 11.51 -14.19 10.32
C LEU A 328 10.16 -14.27 11.05
N TRP A 329 10.16 -14.57 12.35
CA TRP A 329 8.97 -14.56 13.17
C TRP A 329 8.30 -13.17 13.19
N ARG A 330 9.09 -12.08 13.27
CA ARG A 330 8.55 -10.71 13.19
C ARG A 330 7.94 -10.42 11.82
N ILE A 331 8.57 -10.82 10.72
CA ILE A 331 8.04 -10.66 9.35
C ILE A 331 6.67 -11.33 9.24
N MET A 332 6.58 -12.58 9.68
CA MET A 332 5.32 -13.34 9.67
C MET A 332 4.27 -12.68 10.57
N THR A 333 4.61 -12.36 11.82
CA THR A 333 3.66 -11.87 12.82
C THR A 333 3.14 -10.47 12.48
N ALA A 334 3.99 -9.58 11.96
CA ALA A 334 3.58 -8.26 11.53
C ALA A 334 2.56 -8.32 10.37
N ALA A 335 2.67 -9.30 9.48
CA ALA A 335 1.74 -9.51 8.36
C ALA A 335 0.38 -10.10 8.81
N GLN A 336 0.32 -10.80 9.94
CA GLN A 336 -0.90 -11.44 10.47
C GLN A 336 -1.86 -10.47 11.15
N ARG A 337 -1.60 -9.16 11.13
CA ARG A 337 -2.49 -8.21 11.81
C ARG A 337 -3.92 -8.33 11.28
N PRO A 338 -4.91 -8.39 12.19
CA PRO A 338 -6.30 -8.34 11.77
C PRO A 338 -6.53 -7.01 11.05
N HIS A 339 -6.98 -7.09 9.79
CA HIS A 339 -7.72 -6.01 9.19
C HIS A 339 -8.84 -5.63 10.19
N PRO A 340 -9.08 -4.34 10.50
CA PRO A 340 -10.26 -3.98 11.25
C PRO A 340 -11.44 -4.60 10.52
N GLU A 341 -12.19 -5.45 11.21
CA GLU A 341 -13.38 -6.10 10.67
C GLU A 341 -14.22 -5.00 10.01
N VAL A 342 -14.35 -5.07 8.69
CA VAL A 342 -15.51 -4.45 8.04
C VAL A 342 -16.69 -5.13 8.72
N PRO A 343 -17.54 -4.41 9.48
CA PRO A 343 -18.65 -5.05 10.16
C PRO A 343 -19.43 -5.78 9.08
N ALA A 344 -19.51 -7.11 9.24
CA ALA A 344 -20.27 -7.95 8.34
C ALA A 344 -21.66 -7.32 8.22
N MET A 345 -21.96 -6.75 7.06
CA MET A 345 -23.31 -6.32 6.74
C MET A 345 -24.16 -7.57 6.91
N ALA A 346 -24.89 -7.60 8.02
CA ALA A 346 -25.87 -8.61 8.30
C ALA A 346 -26.81 -8.65 7.10
N ALA A 347 -26.66 -9.69 6.28
CA ALA A 347 -27.65 -10.09 5.30
C ALA A 347 -28.86 -10.58 6.09
N ASN A 348 -29.65 -9.63 6.56
CA ASN A 348 -30.98 -9.81 7.08
C ASN A 348 -31.82 -8.66 6.54
N CYS A 349 -32.48 -8.88 5.41
CA CYS A 349 -33.90 -8.55 5.28
C CYS A 349 -34.52 -9.28 4.09
N ARG A 350 -35.62 -9.93 4.44
CA ARG A 350 -36.70 -10.59 3.69
C ARG A 350 -37.05 -10.04 2.31
#